data_AF-A0A7S3LAP6-F1
#
_entry.id   AF-A0A7S3LAP6-F1
#
_cell.length_a   1.000
_cell.length_b   1.000
_cell.length_c   1.000
_cell.angle_alpha   90.00
_cell.angle_beta   90.00
_cell.angle_gamma   90.00
#
_symmetry.space_group_name_H-M   'P 1'
#
loop_
_entity.id
_entity.type
_entity.pdbx_description
1 polymer ?
#
loop_
_entity_poly.entity_id
_entity_poly.type
_entity_poly.pdbx_seq_one_letter_code
_entity_poly.pdbx_strand_id
1 'polypeptide(L)'
;MSDVHGEKYAIDEDALPSDHFIASPSRPNLGFIGFVRPNVGAIPPMSELQVMWFLQNLQGKVHRQDRFLPIARPSYLVLGNKYPYGVDYGNYMHRVAEDIGAAPTFSVLATKASHPIRALYTYAQGQAHIPIFRLQGPYASKQCWDTFENELWEVCKKRGIVENLGLAVVTWLSIWMNLGACLLECLWGIVSFQKP
;
A
#
# COMPACT_ATOMS: atom_id res chain seq x y z
N MET A 1 -4.56 36.80 39.49
CA MET A 1 -4.81 35.35 39.71
C MET A 1 -5.83 34.96 38.67
N SER A 2 -5.54 33.94 37.83
CA SER A 2 -6.13 33.54 36.52
C SER A 2 -5.46 34.22 35.32
N ASP A 3 -4.88 33.57 34.31
CA ASP A 3 -4.77 32.15 33.91
C ASP A 3 -3.47 32.04 33.08
N VAL A 4 -2.50 31.22 33.51
CA VAL A 4 -1.16 31.10 32.86
C VAL A 4 -0.95 29.70 32.27
N HIS A 5 -2.01 28.94 32.01
CA HIS A 5 -1.91 27.52 31.62
C HIS A 5 -2.54 27.13 30.28
N GLY A 6 -2.86 28.10 29.41
CA GLY A 6 -3.58 27.83 28.15
C GLY A 6 -2.74 27.48 26.91
N GLU A 7 -1.46 27.86 26.83
CA GLU A 7 -0.74 27.91 25.54
C GLU A 7 0.43 26.93 25.38
N LYS A 8 0.56 25.90 26.23
CA LYS A 8 1.72 24.98 26.15
C LYS A 8 1.51 23.71 25.30
N TYR A 9 0.33 23.53 24.73
CA TYR A 9 -0.04 22.32 23.97
C TYR A 9 -0.78 22.60 22.66
N ALA A 10 -0.61 23.79 22.07
CA ALA A 10 -0.99 23.97 20.67
C ALA A 10 0.06 23.27 19.81
N ILE A 11 -0.13 21.96 19.62
CA ILE A 11 0.68 21.15 18.72
C ILE A 11 0.27 21.53 17.30
N ASP A 12 1.11 22.28 16.60
CA ASP A 12 1.09 22.43 15.14
C ASP A 12 1.56 21.11 14.49
N GLU A 13 0.93 20.00 14.90
CA GLU A 13 1.18 18.67 14.37
C GLU A 13 -0.10 18.22 13.67
N ASP A 14 0.05 17.70 12.45
CA ASP A 14 -1.03 17.02 11.74
C ASP A 14 -1.71 16.01 12.67
N ALA A 15 -3.04 15.91 12.61
CA ALA A 15 -3.82 15.03 13.49
C ALA A 15 -3.40 13.55 13.40
N LEU A 16 -2.65 13.17 12.36
CA LEU A 16 -2.02 11.86 12.21
C LEU A 16 -0.54 12.02 11.84
N PRO A 17 0.30 11.03 12.17
CA PRO A 17 1.72 11.05 11.84
C PRO A 17 1.99 11.13 10.34
N SER A 18 3.12 11.72 9.94
CA SER A 18 3.48 11.88 8.53
C SER A 18 3.77 10.56 7.81
N ASP A 19 4.40 9.60 8.48
CA ASP A 19 4.83 8.35 7.84
C ASP A 19 3.68 7.36 7.85
N HIS A 20 2.98 7.27 6.72
CA HIS A 20 1.84 6.37 6.51
C HIS A 20 0.72 6.46 7.55
N PHE A 21 0.64 7.57 8.29
CA PHE A 21 -0.23 7.72 9.45
C PHE A 21 0.06 6.73 10.59
N ILE A 22 1.27 6.17 10.62
CA ILE A 22 1.73 5.19 11.62
C ILE A 22 2.71 5.84 12.59
N ALA A 23 3.76 6.50 12.09
CA ALA A 23 4.81 7.08 12.93
C ALA A 23 5.28 8.43 12.39
N SER A 24 5.98 9.19 13.24
CA SER A 24 6.60 10.46 12.85
C SER A 24 8.12 10.31 12.90
N PRO A 25 8.88 10.92 11.97
CA PRO A 25 10.33 10.98 12.05
C PRO A 25 10.85 11.62 13.34
N SER A 26 10.09 12.55 13.94
CA SER A 26 10.46 13.17 15.22
C SER A 26 10.24 12.23 16.42
N ARG A 27 9.36 11.24 16.29
CA ARG A 27 8.98 10.29 17.34
C ARG A 27 8.89 8.87 16.76
N PRO A 28 9.99 8.28 16.26
CA PRO A 28 9.94 7.02 15.52
C PRO A 28 9.55 5.81 16.38
N ASN A 29 9.64 5.95 17.71
CA ASN A 29 9.31 4.91 18.68
C ASN A 29 7.83 4.94 19.14
N LEU A 30 7.01 5.83 18.59
CA LEU A 30 5.59 5.94 18.89
C LEU A 30 4.76 5.59 17.64
N GLY A 31 3.95 4.55 17.73
CA GLY A 31 3.13 4.03 16.63
C GLY A 31 1.64 4.23 16.86
N PHE A 32 0.94 4.75 15.86
CA PHE A 32 -0.51 4.89 15.80
C PHE A 32 -1.07 3.81 14.88
N ILE A 33 -1.88 2.92 15.44
CA ILE A 33 -2.38 1.72 14.74
C ILE A 33 -3.90 1.77 14.67
N GLY A 34 -4.46 1.58 13.48
CA GLY A 34 -5.91 1.54 13.25
C GLY A 34 -6.61 2.90 13.17
N PHE A 35 -5.85 4.00 13.15
CA PHE A 35 -6.41 5.36 13.06
C PHE A 35 -6.70 5.82 11.62
N VAL A 36 -6.47 4.96 10.63
CA VAL A 36 -6.69 5.24 9.22
C VAL A 36 -8.06 4.75 8.78
N ARG A 37 -8.78 5.56 7.99
CA ARG A 37 -10.11 5.20 7.48
C ARG A 37 -10.02 4.72 6.03
N PRO A 38 -10.21 3.43 5.76
CA PRO A 38 -10.29 2.96 4.39
C PRO A 38 -11.60 3.39 3.71
N ASN A 39 -11.55 3.65 2.40
CA ASN A 39 -12.74 3.78 1.55
C ASN A 39 -13.57 2.49 1.49
N VAL A 40 -12.88 1.35 1.41
CA VAL A 40 -13.42 -0.02 1.37
C VAL A 40 -12.49 -0.96 2.13
N GLY A 41 -13.00 -2.06 2.68
CA GLY A 41 -12.17 -3.01 3.43
C GLY A 41 -12.25 -2.83 4.94
N ALA A 42 -11.33 -3.48 5.66
CA ALA A 42 -11.43 -3.65 7.11
C ALA A 42 -10.20 -3.10 7.83
N ILE A 43 -10.41 -2.48 8.99
CA ILE A 43 -9.35 -1.95 9.84
C ILE A 43 -8.45 -3.07 10.40
N PRO A 44 -8.94 -4.23 10.86
CA PRO A 44 -8.08 -5.29 11.40
C PRO A 44 -6.91 -5.73 10.50
N PRO A 45 -7.10 -6.06 9.21
CA PRO A 45 -5.97 -6.40 8.34
C PRO A 45 -5.05 -5.20 8.08
N MET A 46 -5.57 -3.97 7.96
CA MET A 46 -4.71 -2.79 7.85
C MET A 46 -3.82 -2.62 9.09
N SER A 47 -4.41 -2.74 10.28
CA SER A 47 -3.68 -2.64 11.55
C SER A 47 -2.59 -3.70 11.65
N GLU A 48 -2.83 -4.92 11.16
CA GLU A 48 -1.82 -5.97 11.10
C GLU A 48 -0.60 -5.56 10.25
N LEU A 49 -0.83 -5.02 9.05
CA LEU A 49 0.25 -4.53 8.20
C LEU A 49 0.94 -3.30 8.80
N GLN A 50 0.19 -2.38 9.44
CA GLN A 50 0.75 -1.23 10.14
C GLN A 50 1.67 -1.65 11.28
N VAL A 51 1.32 -2.69 12.03
CA VAL A 51 2.18 -3.26 13.08
C VAL A 51 3.42 -3.90 12.46
N MET A 52 3.27 -4.67 11.37
CA MET A 52 4.41 -5.25 10.65
C MET A 52 5.40 -4.17 10.22
N TRP A 53 4.90 -3.06 9.65
CA TRP A 53 5.70 -1.91 9.26
C TRP A 53 6.35 -1.23 10.47
N PHE A 54 5.58 -0.95 11.52
CA PHE A 54 6.07 -0.26 12.72
C PHE A 54 7.20 -1.03 13.41
N LEU A 55 7.08 -2.35 13.51
CA LEU A 55 8.15 -3.21 14.04
C LEU A 55 9.43 -3.15 13.20
N GLN A 56 9.32 -3.05 11.86
CA GLN A 56 10.50 -2.83 11.01
C GLN A 56 11.07 -1.41 11.17
N ASN A 57 10.20 -0.41 11.40
CA ASN A 57 10.61 0.97 11.67
C ASN A 57 11.44 1.05 12.96
N LEU A 58 10.99 0.39 14.03
CA LEU A 58 11.74 0.28 15.30
C LEU A 58 13.10 -0.39 15.12
N GLN A 59 13.25 -1.27 14.13
CA GLN A 59 14.50 -1.94 13.79
C GLN A 59 15.36 -1.15 12.79
N GLY A 60 14.89 0.01 12.30
CA GLY A 60 15.58 0.80 11.27
C GLY A 60 15.63 0.11 9.89
N LYS A 61 14.69 -0.78 9.58
CA LYS A 61 14.68 -1.62 8.36
C LYS A 61 13.67 -1.16 7.30
N VAL A 62 12.97 -0.06 7.53
CA VAL A 62 12.04 0.52 6.56
C VAL A 62 12.81 1.28 5.48
N HIS A 63 12.54 0.95 4.22
CA HIS A 63 13.12 1.58 3.03
C HIS A 63 12.06 2.43 2.35
N ARG A 64 11.96 3.70 2.77
CA ARG A 64 10.96 4.64 2.26
C ARG A 64 11.25 5.03 0.81
N GLN A 65 10.33 4.71 -0.09
CA GLN A 65 10.48 5.08 -1.50
C GLN A 65 10.21 6.57 -1.76
N ASP A 66 9.41 7.21 -0.91
CA ASP A 66 9.00 8.62 -1.02
C ASP A 66 10.02 9.63 -0.46
N ARG A 67 11.15 9.15 0.10
CA ARG A 67 12.20 9.99 0.69
C ARG A 67 12.76 11.04 -0.27
N PHE A 68 12.61 10.83 -1.58
CA PHE A 68 13.11 11.72 -2.64
C PHE A 68 12.03 12.66 -3.22
N LEU A 69 10.77 12.55 -2.79
CA LEU A 69 9.66 13.39 -3.25
C LEU A 69 9.01 14.14 -2.07
N PRO A 70 9.71 15.10 -1.44
CA PRO A 70 9.31 15.73 -0.17
C PRO A 70 8.03 16.58 -0.20
N ILE A 71 7.31 16.67 -1.34
CA ILE A 71 6.19 17.61 -1.54
C ILE A 71 4.91 16.91 -2.04
N ALA A 72 4.99 15.64 -2.46
CA ALA A 72 3.83 14.98 -3.07
C ALA A 72 2.89 14.41 -1.99
N ARG A 73 1.59 14.74 -2.09
CA ARG A 73 0.55 14.06 -1.29
C ARG A 73 0.65 12.54 -1.51
N PRO A 74 0.47 11.71 -0.46
CA PRO A 74 0.53 10.27 -0.63
C PRO A 74 -0.45 9.77 -1.69
N SER A 75 0.00 8.87 -2.58
CA SER A 75 -0.79 8.40 -3.72
C SER A 75 -2.03 7.60 -3.34
N TYR A 76 -2.08 7.12 -2.09
CA TYR A 76 -3.14 6.27 -1.57
C TYR A 76 -4.27 7.07 -0.89
N LEU A 77 -4.26 8.39 -0.92
CA LEU A 77 -5.39 9.16 -0.38
C LEU A 77 -6.63 9.01 -1.26
N VAL A 78 -7.80 8.93 -0.63
CA VAL A 78 -9.08 8.95 -1.36
C VAL A 78 -9.25 10.30 -2.05
N LEU A 79 -9.74 10.30 -3.28
CA LEU A 79 -10.06 11.52 -4.00
C LEU A 79 -11.15 12.32 -3.27
N GLY A 80 -10.85 13.59 -2.98
CA GLY A 80 -11.75 14.53 -2.33
C GLY A 80 -11.27 14.96 -0.94
N ASN A 81 -11.87 16.04 -0.41
CA ASN A 81 -11.43 16.67 0.83
C ASN A 81 -12.29 16.28 2.07
N LYS A 82 -13.24 15.36 1.93
CA LYS A 82 -14.20 15.04 3.01
C LYS A 82 -13.53 14.35 4.20
N TYR A 83 -12.50 13.53 3.95
CA TYR A 83 -11.78 12.80 4.98
C TYR A 83 -10.27 12.93 4.72
N PRO A 84 -9.54 13.83 5.42
CA PRO A 84 -8.12 14.06 5.17
C PRO A 84 -7.24 12.83 5.46
N TYR A 85 -7.73 11.90 6.28
CA TYR A 85 -7.12 10.62 6.61
C TYR A 85 -7.79 9.42 5.90
N GLY A 86 -8.63 9.70 4.90
CA GLY A 86 -9.26 8.68 4.07
C GLY A 86 -8.25 8.09 3.10
N VAL A 87 -8.09 6.76 3.10
CA VAL A 87 -7.18 6.06 2.18
C VAL A 87 -7.90 5.09 1.28
N ASP A 88 -7.38 4.95 0.06
CA ASP A 88 -7.66 3.80 -0.79
C ASP A 88 -7.00 2.56 -0.21
N TYR A 89 -7.81 1.58 0.19
CA TYR A 89 -7.32 0.41 0.92
C TYR A 89 -6.27 -0.39 0.14
N GLY A 90 -6.50 -0.65 -1.15
CA GLY A 90 -5.57 -1.43 -1.96
C GLY A 90 -4.22 -0.72 -2.09
N ASN A 91 -4.25 0.54 -2.51
CA ASN A 91 -3.04 1.34 -2.68
C ASN A 91 -2.30 1.53 -1.35
N TYR A 92 -3.01 1.83 -0.26
CA TYR A 92 -2.40 1.97 1.08
C TYR A 92 -1.65 0.71 1.50
N MET A 93 -2.31 -0.45 1.39
CA MET A 93 -1.71 -1.73 1.78
C MET A 93 -0.46 -2.04 0.94
N HIS A 94 -0.50 -1.80 -0.36
CA HIS A 94 0.67 -2.00 -1.22
C HIS A 94 1.83 -1.07 -0.84
N ARG A 95 1.55 0.23 -0.64
CA ARG A 95 2.60 1.20 -0.31
C ARG A 95 3.27 0.92 1.03
N VAL A 96 2.49 0.62 2.07
CA VAL A 96 3.05 0.23 3.37
C VAL A 96 3.84 -1.08 3.27
N ALA A 97 3.40 -2.04 2.44
CA ALA A 97 4.12 -3.30 2.27
C ALA A 97 5.41 -3.17 1.45
N GLU A 98 5.46 -2.26 0.46
CA GLU A 98 6.65 -1.97 -0.35
C GLU A 98 7.82 -1.49 0.52
N ASP A 99 7.53 -0.62 1.47
CA ASP A 99 8.48 -0.03 2.43
C ASP A 99 9.26 -1.07 3.26
N ILE A 100 8.68 -2.24 3.49
CA ILE A 100 9.30 -3.35 4.22
C ILE A 100 9.65 -4.53 3.32
N GLY A 101 9.56 -4.37 1.99
CA GLY A 101 9.84 -5.43 1.01
C GLY A 101 8.84 -6.60 1.04
N ALA A 102 7.67 -6.40 1.62
CA ALA A 102 6.63 -7.42 1.78
C ALA A 102 5.67 -7.50 0.58
N ALA A 103 5.57 -6.44 -0.23
CA ALA A 103 4.79 -6.46 -1.47
C ALA A 103 5.38 -7.47 -2.48
N PRO A 104 4.63 -8.48 -2.94
CA PRO A 104 5.18 -9.53 -3.78
C PRO A 104 5.56 -9.02 -5.17
N THR A 105 6.76 -9.40 -5.60
CA THR A 105 7.27 -9.11 -6.94
C THR A 105 6.74 -10.11 -7.96
N PHE A 106 6.62 -9.69 -9.21
CA PHE A 106 6.27 -10.59 -10.32
C PHE A 106 7.20 -11.81 -10.39
N SER A 107 8.50 -11.62 -10.16
CA SER A 107 9.47 -12.71 -10.11
C SER A 107 9.15 -13.73 -9.02
N VAL A 108 8.73 -13.28 -7.84
CA VAL A 108 8.37 -14.19 -6.74
C VAL A 108 7.09 -14.95 -7.05
N LEU A 109 6.07 -14.28 -7.57
CA LEU A 109 4.82 -14.94 -7.98
C LEU A 109 5.05 -15.94 -9.12
N ALA A 110 5.93 -15.62 -10.08
CA ALA A 110 6.22 -16.49 -11.20
C ALA A 110 7.05 -17.73 -10.83
N THR A 111 7.95 -17.61 -9.85
CA THR A 111 8.93 -18.67 -9.52
C THR A 111 8.57 -19.51 -8.31
N LYS A 112 7.87 -18.93 -7.32
CA LYS A 112 7.57 -19.61 -6.06
C LYS A 112 6.16 -20.17 -5.97
N ALA A 113 5.23 -19.69 -6.81
CA ALA A 113 3.88 -20.21 -6.82
C ALA A 113 3.83 -21.62 -7.43
N SER A 114 2.99 -22.48 -6.85
CA SER A 114 2.66 -23.79 -7.45
C SER A 114 1.90 -23.61 -8.76
N HIS A 115 1.12 -22.54 -8.86
CA HIS A 115 0.34 -22.18 -10.03
C HIS A 115 0.59 -20.70 -10.43
N PRO A 116 1.65 -20.40 -11.20
CA PRO A 116 2.07 -19.03 -11.50
C PRO A 116 0.97 -18.16 -12.13
N ILE A 117 0.24 -18.69 -13.12
CA ILE A 117 -0.82 -17.92 -13.80
C ILE A 117 -1.97 -17.59 -12.83
N ARG A 118 -2.35 -18.58 -12.00
CA ARG A 118 -3.37 -18.42 -10.96
C ARG A 118 -2.94 -17.37 -9.94
N ALA A 119 -1.70 -17.44 -9.46
CA ALA A 119 -1.11 -16.49 -8.53
C ALA A 119 -1.12 -15.07 -9.12
N LEU A 120 -0.65 -14.89 -10.36
CA LEU A 120 -0.64 -13.59 -11.03
C LEU A 120 -2.05 -13.03 -11.19
N TYR A 121 -3.02 -13.86 -11.56
CA TYR A 121 -4.41 -13.43 -11.67
C TYR A 121 -5.00 -13.03 -10.30
N THR A 122 -4.84 -13.88 -9.28
CA THR A 122 -5.30 -13.59 -7.91
C THR A 122 -4.67 -12.31 -7.38
N TYR A 123 -3.40 -12.07 -7.68
CA TYR A 123 -2.71 -10.84 -7.29
C TYR A 123 -3.29 -9.61 -8.00
N ALA A 124 -3.47 -9.67 -9.31
CA ALA A 124 -3.94 -8.54 -10.10
C ALA A 124 -5.42 -8.22 -9.90
N GLN A 125 -6.26 -9.23 -9.71
CA GLN A 125 -7.73 -9.11 -9.65
C GLN A 125 -8.30 -9.30 -8.23
N GLY A 126 -7.48 -9.80 -7.30
CA GLY A 126 -7.83 -9.96 -5.90
C GLY A 126 -7.89 -8.63 -5.15
N GLN A 127 -8.37 -8.69 -3.92
CA GLN A 127 -8.19 -7.58 -2.98
C GLN A 127 -6.88 -7.76 -2.22
N ALA A 128 -6.32 -6.65 -1.74
CA ALA A 128 -5.09 -6.58 -0.94
C ALA A 128 -5.24 -7.21 0.46
N HIS A 129 -5.36 -8.53 0.52
CA HIS A 129 -5.44 -9.29 1.76
C HIS A 129 -4.04 -9.53 2.34
N ILE A 130 -3.95 -9.63 3.68
CA ILE A 130 -2.68 -9.84 4.38
C ILE A 130 -1.84 -11.02 3.90
N PRO A 131 -2.40 -12.20 3.53
CA PRO A 131 -1.59 -13.30 3.02
C PRO A 131 -0.71 -12.92 1.83
N ILE A 132 -1.14 -11.97 0.98
CA ILE A 132 -0.37 -11.45 -0.15
C ILE A 132 0.93 -10.78 0.32
N PHE A 133 0.85 -9.98 1.39
CA PHE A 133 1.98 -9.28 1.99
C PHE A 133 2.80 -10.16 2.94
N ARG A 134 2.53 -11.47 2.94
CA ARG A 134 3.30 -12.49 3.65
C ARG A 134 3.81 -13.59 2.70
N LEU A 135 3.77 -13.35 1.39
CA LEU A 135 4.39 -14.24 0.40
C LEU A 135 5.91 -14.03 0.31
N GLN A 136 6.37 -12.81 0.59
CA GLN A 136 7.79 -12.43 0.65
C GLN A 136 8.04 -11.40 1.77
N GLY A 137 9.30 -11.02 1.95
CA GLY A 137 9.72 -10.03 2.94
C GLY A 137 9.94 -10.63 4.34
N PRO A 138 10.09 -9.77 5.37
CA PRO A 138 10.51 -10.18 6.71
C PRO A 138 9.49 -11.04 7.46
N TYR A 139 8.23 -11.02 7.03
CA TYR A 139 7.13 -11.77 7.64
C TYR A 139 6.58 -12.87 6.72
N ALA A 140 7.41 -13.38 5.81
CA ALA A 140 6.99 -14.41 4.87
C ALA A 140 6.54 -15.70 5.60
N SER A 141 5.41 -16.26 5.19
CA SER A 141 4.85 -17.48 5.77
C SER A 141 4.42 -18.47 4.68
N LYS A 142 4.79 -19.74 4.85
CA LYS A 142 4.37 -20.82 3.94
C LYS A 142 2.87 -21.05 3.97
N GLN A 143 2.21 -20.83 5.11
CA GLN A 143 0.75 -20.96 5.22
C GLN A 143 0.02 -19.90 4.39
N CYS A 144 0.61 -18.70 4.27
CA CYS A 144 0.03 -17.64 3.46
C CYS A 144 0.04 -17.97 1.96
N TRP A 145 0.98 -18.79 1.49
CA TRP A 145 0.95 -19.33 0.13
C TRP A 145 -0.27 -20.22 -0.10
N ASP A 146 -0.61 -21.08 0.86
CA ASP A 146 -1.77 -21.96 0.75
C ASP A 146 -3.08 -21.15 0.72
N THR A 147 -3.27 -20.19 1.63
CA THR A 147 -4.43 -19.29 1.62
C THR A 147 -4.50 -18.44 0.34
N PHE A 148 -3.36 -17.94 -0.15
CA PHE A 148 -3.32 -17.11 -1.36
C PHE A 148 -3.63 -17.91 -2.62
N GLU A 149 -3.01 -19.07 -2.78
CA GLU A 149 -3.26 -19.92 -3.93
C GLU A 149 -4.67 -20.48 -3.87
N ASN A 150 -5.16 -20.92 -2.70
CA ASN A 150 -6.46 -21.56 -2.56
C ASN A 150 -7.60 -20.59 -2.26
N GLU A 151 -7.75 -20.16 -1.02
CA GLU A 151 -8.91 -19.39 -0.57
C GLU A 151 -9.12 -18.10 -1.37
N LEU A 152 -8.07 -17.32 -1.59
CA LEU A 152 -8.18 -16.05 -2.30
C LEU A 152 -8.50 -16.24 -3.79
N TRP A 153 -7.98 -17.31 -4.40
CA TRP A 153 -8.40 -17.69 -5.75
C TRP A 153 -9.86 -18.12 -5.84
N GLU A 154 -10.36 -18.87 -4.85
CA GLU A 154 -11.78 -19.25 -4.81
C GLU A 154 -12.68 -18.02 -4.78
N VAL A 155 -12.29 -16.97 -4.06
CA VAL A 155 -13.00 -15.67 -4.08
C VAL A 155 -13.01 -15.07 -5.49
N CYS A 156 -11.89 -15.09 -6.21
CA CYS A 156 -11.84 -14.62 -7.60
C CYS A 156 -12.76 -15.44 -8.52
N LYS A 157 -12.78 -16.76 -8.41
CA LYS A 157 -13.67 -17.62 -9.22
C LYS A 157 -15.15 -17.38 -8.94
N LYS A 158 -15.52 -17.19 -7.66
CA LYS A 158 -16.92 -17.04 -7.23
C LYS A 158 -17.60 -15.77 -7.76
N ARG A 159 -16.84 -14.75 -8.20
CA ARG A 159 -17.37 -13.53 -8.85
C ARG A 159 -18.08 -13.80 -10.19
N GLY A 160 -17.80 -14.94 -10.83
CA GLY A 160 -18.40 -15.29 -12.12
C GLY A 160 -17.66 -14.67 -13.31
N ILE A 161 -17.99 -15.14 -14.52
CA ILE A 161 -17.21 -14.85 -15.74
C ILE A 161 -17.37 -13.38 -16.17
N VAL A 162 -18.58 -12.83 -16.08
CA VAL A 162 -18.86 -11.46 -16.56
C VAL A 162 -18.11 -10.41 -15.75
N GLU A 163 -18.14 -10.50 -14.42
CA GLU A 163 -17.40 -9.57 -13.54
C GLU A 163 -15.90 -9.70 -13.74
N ASN A 164 -15.38 -10.93 -13.80
CA ASN A 164 -13.96 -11.18 -14.04
C ASN A 164 -13.49 -10.63 -15.40
N LEU A 165 -14.29 -10.78 -16.45
CA LEU A 165 -14.01 -10.19 -17.76
C LEU A 165 -13.99 -8.66 -17.69
N GLY A 166 -14.97 -8.05 -17.02
CA GLY A 166 -15.02 -6.61 -16.82
C GLY A 166 -13.79 -6.06 -16.10
N LEU A 167 -13.40 -6.69 -14.99
CA LEU A 167 -12.20 -6.31 -14.23
C LEU A 167 -10.91 -6.53 -15.03
N ALA A 168 -10.83 -7.61 -15.81
CA ALA A 168 -9.70 -7.87 -16.70
C ALA A 168 -9.57 -6.79 -17.78
N VAL A 169 -10.68 -6.34 -18.38
CA VAL A 169 -10.70 -5.24 -19.36
C VAL A 169 -10.27 -3.93 -18.72
N VAL A 170 -10.78 -3.58 -17.53
CA VAL A 170 -10.37 -2.37 -16.81
C VAL A 170 -8.87 -2.40 -16.48
N THR A 171 -8.36 -3.55 -16.03
CA THR A 171 -6.94 -3.75 -15.74
C THR A 171 -6.11 -3.61 -17.01
N TRP A 172 -6.53 -4.21 -18.11
CA TRP A 172 -5.88 -4.12 -19.41
C TRP A 172 -5.78 -2.67 -19.89
N LEU A 173 -6.89 -1.91 -19.84
CA LEU A 173 -6.91 -0.49 -20.18
C LEU A 173 -6.00 0.33 -19.27
N SER A 174 -6.00 0.05 -17.97
CA SER A 174 -5.14 0.73 -16.99
C SER A 174 -3.66 0.50 -17.27
N ILE A 175 -3.27 -0.72 -17.68
CA ILE A 175 -1.90 -1.04 -18.09
C ILE A 175 -1.50 -0.20 -19.30
N TRP A 176 -2.32 -0.16 -20.35
CA TRP A 176 -2.02 0.64 -21.55
C TRP A 176 -1.94 2.14 -21.26
N MET A 177 -2.81 2.65 -20.38
CA MET A 177 -2.76 4.05 -19.97
C MET A 177 -1.48 4.38 -19.21
N ASN A 178 -1.08 3.53 -18.25
CA ASN A 178 0.16 3.71 -17.48
C ASN A 178 1.41 3.56 -18.35
N LEU A 179 1.42 2.60 -19.29
CA LEU A 179 2.51 2.45 -20.27
C LEU A 179 2.61 3.69 -21.17
N GLY A 180 1.48 4.21 -21.65
CA GLY A 180 1.45 5.44 -22.44
C GLY A 180 1.98 6.64 -21.66
N ALA A 181 1.56 6.82 -20.40
CA ALA A 181 2.05 7.87 -19.53
C ALA A 181 3.57 7.76 -19.28
N CYS A 182 4.06 6.55 -18.98
CA CYS A 182 5.49 6.28 -18.79
C CYS A 182 6.31 6.59 -20.06
N LEU A 183 5.81 6.19 -21.24
CA LEU A 183 6.47 6.51 -22.51
C LEU A 183 6.51 8.02 -22.76
N LEU A 184 5.41 8.74 -22.49
CA LEU A 184 5.36 10.20 -22.61
C LEU A 184 6.34 10.88 -21.65
N GLU A 185 6.42 10.41 -20.41
CA GLU A 185 7.37 10.93 -19.41
C GLU A 185 8.83 10.68 -19.82
N CYS A 186 9.14 9.47 -20.32
CA CYS A 186 10.47 9.17 -20.85
C CYS A 186 10.83 10.08 -22.03
N LEU A 187 9.90 10.26 -22.98
CA LEU A 187 10.10 11.15 -24.13
C LEU A 187 10.27 12.61 -23.68
N TRP A 188 9.48 13.05 -22.69
CA TRP A 188 9.59 14.38 -22.13
C TRP A 188 10.94 14.61 -21.43
N GLY A 189 11.40 13.66 -20.62
CA GLY A 189 12.73 13.71 -19.98
C GLY A 189 13.87 13.78 -21.01
N ILE A 190 13.76 13.02 -22.11
CA ILE A 190 14.73 13.07 -23.21
C ILE A 190 14.73 14.45 -23.88
N VAL A 191 13.56 15.02 -24.19
CA VAL A 191 13.43 16.32 -24.86
C VAL A 191 13.87 17.49 -23.97
N SER A 192 13.55 17.43 -22.67
CA SER A 192 13.81 18.52 -21.72
C SER A 192 15.20 18.47 -21.08
N PHE A 193 16.01 17.43 -21.34
CA PHE A 193 17.28 17.15 -20.65
C PHE A 193 17.18 17.14 -19.12
N GLN A 194 15.97 17.09 -18.56
CA GLN A 194 15.74 16.84 -17.15
C GLN A 194 15.76 15.32 -16.95
N LYS A 195 16.52 14.85 -15.95
CA LYS A 195 16.44 13.44 -15.57
C LYS A 195 15.00 13.12 -15.15
N PRO A 196 14.44 11.97 -15.56
CA PRO A 196 13.20 11.46 -14.99
C PRO A 196 13.36 11.24 -13.48
#